data_AF-A0A178ZXP4-F1
#
_entry.id   AF-A0A178ZXP4-F1
#
_cell.length_a   1.000
_cell.length_b   1.000
_cell.length_c   1.000
_cell.angle_alpha   90.00
_cell.angle_beta   90.00
_cell.angle_gamma   90.00
#
_symmetry.space_group_name_H-M   'P 1'
#
loop_
_entity.id
_entity.type
_entity.pdbx_description
1 polymer ?
#
loop_
_entity_poly.entity_id
_entity_poly.type
_entity_poly.pdbx_seq_one_letter_code
_entity_poly.pdbx_strand_id
1 'polypeptide(L)'
;MCRTTQAKKIITSLKAIPLRPQYHMENSPKFGLRRPLDGLTYKFHLEGGDAKESVYVRSDSAVKMIFDRDFGWSIWDDPDLSASRTLLGRVWDVPVINQGDRPPEGVWVSRKADKSYVYILEYLE
;
A
#
# COMPACT_ATOMS: atom_id res chain seq x y z
N MET A 1 -30.35 30.56 -51.77
CA MET A 1 -29.68 29.25 -51.56
C MET A 1 -29.00 29.29 -50.19
N CYS A 2 -29.64 28.68 -49.18
CA CYS A 2 -29.17 28.66 -47.80
C CYS A 2 -28.02 27.65 -47.62
N ARG A 3 -26.93 28.06 -46.96
CA ARG A 3 -25.86 27.18 -46.49
C ARG A 3 -26.14 26.81 -45.03
N THR A 4 -26.42 25.54 -44.80
CA THR A 4 -26.63 24.98 -43.45
C THR A 4 -25.28 24.55 -42.89
N THR A 5 -24.81 25.20 -41.81
CA THR A 5 -23.61 24.78 -41.07
C THR A 5 -24.03 23.79 -39.98
N GLN A 6 -23.62 22.53 -40.11
CA GLN A 6 -23.91 21.48 -39.14
C GLN A 6 -22.85 21.49 -38.02
N ALA A 7 -23.27 21.87 -36.81
CA ALA A 7 -22.42 21.87 -35.62
C ALA A 7 -22.17 20.42 -35.12
N LYS A 8 -20.91 19.99 -35.09
CA LYS A 8 -20.47 18.72 -34.49
C LYS A 8 -20.55 18.82 -32.97
N LYS A 9 -21.49 18.09 -32.34
CA LYS A 9 -21.49 17.83 -30.90
C LYS A 9 -20.38 16.83 -30.57
N ILE A 10 -19.35 17.27 -29.86
CA ILE A 10 -18.37 16.39 -29.23
C ILE A 10 -18.96 15.98 -27.87
N ILE A 11 -19.48 14.75 -27.80
CA ILE A 11 -19.86 14.14 -26.53
C ILE A 11 -18.57 13.64 -25.90
N THR A 12 -18.07 14.39 -24.93
CA THR A 12 -16.93 13.97 -24.10
C THR A 12 -17.44 12.85 -23.19
N SER A 13 -17.03 11.62 -23.51
CA SER A 13 -17.27 10.44 -22.69
C SER A 13 -16.64 10.65 -21.31
N LEU A 14 -17.47 10.78 -20.28
CA LEU A 14 -17.04 10.73 -18.88
C LEU A 14 -16.48 9.33 -18.64
N LYS A 15 -15.16 9.21 -18.61
CA LYS A 15 -14.50 7.98 -18.13
C LYS A 15 -15.04 7.69 -16.73
N ALA A 16 -15.65 6.53 -16.56
CA ALA A 16 -16.11 6.02 -15.28
C ALA A 16 -14.95 6.10 -14.27
N ILE A 17 -15.18 6.77 -13.16
CA ILE A 17 -14.30 6.73 -12.00
C ILE A 17 -14.29 5.27 -11.55
N PRO A 18 -13.15 4.57 -11.52
CA PRO A 18 -13.12 3.21 -11.01
C PRO A 18 -13.56 3.28 -9.54
N LEU A 19 -14.67 2.59 -9.24
CA LEU A 19 -15.11 2.36 -7.88
C LEU A 19 -13.93 1.72 -7.15
N ARG A 20 -13.41 2.40 -6.12
CA ARG A 20 -12.37 1.81 -5.26
C ARG A 20 -12.89 0.45 -4.79
N PRO A 21 -12.09 -0.62 -4.86
CA PRO A 21 -12.49 -1.89 -4.26
C PRO A 21 -12.84 -1.60 -2.80
N GLN A 22 -14.07 -1.89 -2.41
CA GLN A 22 -14.42 -1.98 -1.01
C GLN A 22 -13.67 -3.20 -0.49
N TYR A 23 -12.51 -2.99 0.14
CA TYR A 23 -11.80 -4.04 0.84
C TYR A 23 -12.73 -4.55 1.95
N HIS A 24 -13.43 -5.64 1.69
CA HIS A 24 -14.29 -6.32 2.65
C HIS A 24 -13.37 -6.86 3.76
N MET A 25 -13.26 -6.10 4.84
CA MET A 25 -12.39 -6.39 5.98
C MET A 25 -13.06 -7.41 6.92
N GLU A 26 -13.02 -8.70 6.58
CA GLU A 26 -13.36 -9.75 7.55
C GLU A 26 -12.17 -10.20 8.41
N ASN A 27 -10.96 -9.71 8.13
CA ASN A 27 -9.76 -10.07 8.90
C ASN A 27 -9.37 -8.98 9.90
N SER A 28 -9.32 -9.34 11.19
CA SER A 28 -8.78 -8.48 12.24
C SER A 28 -7.33 -8.07 11.90
N PRO A 29 -6.98 -6.79 12.09
CA PRO A 29 -5.64 -6.31 11.81
C PRO A 29 -4.62 -7.02 12.71
N LYS A 30 -3.47 -7.39 12.15
CA LYS A 30 -2.41 -8.15 12.83
C LYS A 30 -1.36 -7.24 13.46
N PHE A 31 -1.10 -6.08 12.85
CA PHE A 31 -0.15 -5.10 13.36
C PHE A 31 -0.51 -3.68 12.89
N GLY A 32 0.09 -2.70 13.55
CA GLY A 32 0.01 -1.28 13.19
C GLY A 32 1.39 -0.69 12.91
N LEU A 33 1.47 0.22 11.94
CA LEU A 33 2.59 1.14 11.75
C LEU A 33 2.21 2.50 12.31
N ARG A 34 2.76 2.84 13.48
CA ARG A 34 2.50 4.10 14.18
C ARG A 34 3.62 5.10 13.95
N ARG A 35 3.30 6.29 13.45
CA ARG A 35 4.25 7.38 13.27
C ARG A 35 4.45 8.13 14.59
N PRO A 36 5.66 8.18 15.18
CA PRO A 36 5.87 8.87 16.45
C PRO A 36 5.59 10.38 16.40
N LEU A 37 5.82 11.02 15.25
CA LEU A 37 5.67 12.47 15.08
C LEU A 37 4.25 12.98 15.40
N ASP A 38 3.22 12.23 15.03
CA ASP A 38 1.82 12.69 15.12
C ASP A 38 0.83 11.60 15.53
N GLY A 39 1.31 10.41 15.91
CA GLY A 39 0.49 9.28 16.34
C GLY A 39 -0.31 8.60 15.22
N LEU A 40 -0.15 9.02 13.96
CA LEU A 40 -0.87 8.42 12.85
C LEU A 40 -0.54 6.92 12.76
N THR A 41 -1.57 6.09 12.76
CA THR A 41 -1.42 4.63 12.77
C THR A 41 -2.11 4.01 11.56
N TYR A 42 -1.34 3.23 10.80
CA TYR A 42 -1.84 2.43 9.70
C TYR A 42 -1.96 0.97 10.12
N LYS A 43 -3.15 0.39 9.98
CA LYS A 43 -3.41 -1.01 10.37
C LYS A 43 -3.31 -1.93 9.17
N PHE A 44 -2.67 -3.08 9.35
CA PHE A 44 -2.50 -4.10 8.32
C PHE A 44 -3.20 -5.39 8.72
N HIS A 45 -3.92 -5.99 7.77
CA HIS A 45 -4.57 -7.29 7.93
C HIS A 45 -3.92 -8.31 6.99
N LEU A 46 -3.92 -9.58 7.39
CA LEU A 46 -3.47 -10.66 6.54
C LEU A 46 -4.51 -10.88 5.42
N GLU A 47 -4.10 -10.74 4.18
CA GLU A 47 -4.92 -11.06 3.00
C GLU A 47 -4.80 -12.55 2.64
N GLY A 48 -3.61 -13.13 2.79
CA GLY A 48 -3.37 -14.55 2.57
C GLY A 48 -1.90 -14.95 2.72
N GLY A 49 -1.61 -16.23 2.49
CA GLY A 49 -0.29 -16.82 2.62
C GLY A 49 0.10 -17.18 4.05
N ASP A 50 1.29 -17.74 4.20
CA ASP A 50 1.92 -18.09 5.46
C ASP A 50 3.41 -17.73 5.43
N ALA A 51 3.99 -17.51 6.62
CA ALA A 51 5.40 -17.12 6.76
C ALA A 51 5.81 -15.99 5.78
N LYS A 52 6.90 -16.18 5.02
CA LYS A 52 7.40 -15.20 4.04
C LYS A 52 6.53 -15.06 2.79
N GLU A 53 5.59 -15.96 2.55
CA GLU A 53 4.60 -15.84 1.48
C GLU A 53 3.36 -15.02 1.92
N SER A 54 3.32 -14.58 3.18
CA SER A 54 2.21 -13.78 3.70
C SER A 54 2.10 -12.43 2.99
N VAL A 55 0.87 -12.06 2.63
CA VAL A 55 0.53 -10.75 2.08
C VAL A 55 -0.31 -10.00 3.10
N TYR A 56 0.20 -8.86 3.55
CA TYR A 56 -0.53 -7.96 4.45
C TYR A 56 -0.99 -6.73 3.69
N VAL A 57 -2.25 -6.34 3.88
CA VAL A 57 -2.84 -5.19 3.18
C VAL A 57 -3.24 -4.12 4.18
N ARG A 58 -3.01 -2.86 3.82
CA ARG A 58 -3.38 -1.73 4.65
C ARG A 58 -4.90 -1.54 4.63
N SER A 59 -5.46 -1.20 5.79
CA SER A 59 -6.92 -1.12 5.99
C SER A 59 -7.61 -0.01 5.20
N ASP A 60 -6.89 1.06 4.85
CA ASP A 60 -7.44 2.27 4.23
C ASP A 60 -7.05 2.44 2.74
N SER A 61 -6.26 1.52 2.18
CA SER A 61 -5.76 1.60 0.81
C SER A 61 -5.13 0.29 0.35
N ALA A 62 -4.96 0.16 -0.96
CA ALA A 62 -4.35 -1.00 -1.61
C ALA A 62 -2.81 -1.16 -1.41
N VAL A 63 -2.23 -0.54 -0.39
CA VAL A 63 -0.81 -0.69 -0.05
C VAL A 63 -0.57 -2.07 0.56
N LYS A 64 0.43 -2.79 0.05
CA LYS A 64 0.75 -4.16 0.48
C LYS A 64 2.11 -4.24 1.15
N MET A 65 2.21 -5.04 2.20
CA MET A 65 3.47 -5.47 2.80
C MET A 65 3.69 -6.95 2.49
N ILE A 66 4.84 -7.27 1.92
CA ILE A 66 5.24 -8.63 1.55
C ILE A 66 6.72 -8.85 1.87
N PHE A 67 7.18 -10.09 1.80
CA PHE A 67 8.60 -10.39 1.77
C PHE A 67 9.15 -10.29 0.34
N ASP A 68 10.25 -9.55 0.18
CA ASP A 68 11.03 -9.43 -1.04
C ASP A 68 12.44 -9.98 -0.81
N ARG A 69 13.09 -10.53 -1.84
CA ARG A 69 14.41 -11.16 -1.68
C ARG A 69 15.52 -10.15 -1.41
N ASP A 70 15.43 -8.96 -1.97
CA ASP A 70 16.45 -7.92 -1.87
C ASP A 70 16.18 -6.96 -0.71
N PHE A 71 14.91 -6.73 -0.40
CA PHE A 71 14.47 -5.78 0.62
C PHE A 71 13.92 -6.40 1.90
N GLY A 72 13.71 -7.72 1.93
CA GLY A 72 13.00 -8.40 3.01
C GLY A 72 11.55 -7.94 3.09
N TRP A 73 10.99 -7.94 4.30
CA TRP A 73 9.69 -7.35 4.58
C TRP A 73 9.68 -5.87 4.20
N SER A 74 8.83 -5.55 3.23
CA SER A 74 8.81 -4.24 2.57
C SER A 74 7.39 -3.87 2.14
N ILE A 75 7.14 -2.56 2.09
CA ILE A 75 5.85 -1.96 1.77
C ILE A 75 5.91 -1.46 0.34
N TRP A 76 4.88 -1.80 -0.43
CA TRP A 76 4.78 -1.47 -1.84
C TRP A 76 3.40 -0.89 -2.15
N ASP A 77 3.34 -0.09 -3.23
CA ASP A 77 2.06 0.32 -3.80
C ASP A 77 1.32 -0.87 -4.45
N ASP A 78 0.09 -0.59 -4.87
CA ASP A 78 -0.73 -1.55 -5.59
C ASP A 78 -0.24 -1.67 -7.05
N PRO A 79 0.20 -2.86 -7.49
CA PRO A 79 0.55 -3.09 -8.88
C PRO A 79 -0.66 -2.98 -9.83
N ASP A 80 -1.90 -3.13 -9.37
CA ASP A 80 -3.07 -2.98 -10.25
C ASP A 80 -3.37 -1.50 -10.56
N LEU A 81 -2.81 -0.58 -9.76
CA LEU A 81 -2.95 0.87 -9.94
C LEU A 81 -1.76 1.51 -10.67
N SER A 82 -0.66 0.78 -10.87
CA SER A 82 0.57 1.32 -11.48
C SER A 82 1.19 0.32 -12.45
N ALA A 83 1.76 0.78 -13.56
CA ALA A 83 2.41 -0.12 -14.52
C ALA A 83 3.65 -0.84 -13.93
N SER A 84 4.13 -0.42 -12.77
CA SER A 84 5.30 -0.96 -12.07
C SER A 84 5.16 -0.75 -10.57
N ARG A 85 5.46 -1.79 -9.79
CA ARG A 85 5.44 -1.73 -8.33
C ARG A 85 6.52 -0.80 -7.78
N THR A 86 6.14 0.12 -6.90
CA THR A 86 7.02 1.10 -6.25
C THR A 86 7.28 0.72 -4.80
N LEU A 87 8.55 0.66 -4.40
CA LEU A 87 8.93 0.47 -3.00
C LEU A 87 8.62 1.74 -2.20
N LEU A 88 7.72 1.61 -1.22
CA LEU A 88 7.27 2.71 -0.37
C LEU A 88 7.96 2.73 0.98
N GLY A 89 8.35 1.58 1.53
CA GLY A 89 9.01 1.53 2.83
C GLY A 89 9.59 0.18 3.17
N ARG A 90 10.49 0.16 4.16
CA ARG A 90 11.16 -1.05 4.63
C ARG A 90 11.58 -0.92 6.08
N VAL A 91 11.94 -2.06 6.65
CA VAL A 91 12.58 -2.13 7.97
C VAL A 91 13.89 -1.33 7.94
N TRP A 92 14.15 -0.57 9.00
CA TRP A 92 15.36 0.24 9.11
C TRP A 92 16.53 -0.55 9.69
N ASP A 93 16.32 -1.22 10.83
CA ASP A 93 17.42 -1.76 11.66
C ASP A 93 17.65 -3.27 11.51
N VAL A 94 16.76 -4.01 10.85
CA VAL A 94 16.86 -5.48 10.74
C VAL A 94 17.33 -5.88 9.34
N PRO A 95 18.58 -6.37 9.19
CA PRO A 95 19.08 -6.87 7.92
C PRO A 95 18.22 -8.00 7.37
N VAL A 96 18.05 -8.10 6.05
CA VAL A 96 17.20 -9.10 5.37
C VAL A 96 17.49 -10.53 5.83
N ILE A 97 18.77 -10.88 6.01
CA ILE A 97 19.20 -12.21 6.48
C ILE A 97 18.71 -12.55 7.89
N ASN A 98 18.43 -11.55 8.71
CA ASN A 98 17.95 -11.72 10.08
C ASN A 98 16.43 -11.58 10.19
N GLN A 99 15.73 -11.33 9.08
CA GLN A 99 14.27 -11.22 9.09
C GLN A 99 13.63 -12.61 9.02
N GLY A 100 12.75 -12.87 9.99
CA GLY A 100 12.02 -14.12 10.11
C GLY A 100 10.77 -14.19 9.22
N ASP A 101 9.89 -15.10 9.60
CA ASP A 101 8.67 -15.44 8.86
C ASP A 101 7.56 -14.39 8.94
N ARG A 102 7.75 -13.33 9.71
CA ARG A 102 6.78 -12.24 9.84
C ARG A 102 7.48 -10.89 9.81
N PRO A 103 6.76 -9.81 9.44
CA PRO A 103 7.30 -8.46 9.53
C PRO A 103 7.89 -8.19 10.92
N PRO A 104 9.15 -7.74 11.01
CA PRO A 104 9.76 -7.44 12.30
C PRO A 104 9.11 -6.20 12.92
N GLU A 105 8.89 -6.27 14.23
CA GLU A 105 8.59 -5.11 15.05
C GLU A 105 9.74 -4.11 15.05
N GLY A 106 9.44 -2.87 15.42
CA GLY A 106 10.44 -1.82 15.55
C GLY A 106 10.40 -0.81 14.40
N VAL A 107 11.55 -0.28 14.01
CA VAL A 107 11.63 0.93 13.19
C VAL A 107 11.48 0.62 11.70
N TRP A 108 10.57 1.35 11.07
CA TRP A 108 10.31 1.32 9.63
C TRP A 108 10.46 2.72 9.04
N VAL A 109 11.06 2.81 7.86
CA VAL A 109 11.18 4.06 7.11
C VAL A 109 10.42 3.94 5.81
N SER A 110 9.54 4.90 5.55
CA SER A 110 8.79 4.99 4.30
C SER A 110 9.07 6.30 3.58
N ARG A 111 9.23 6.23 2.27
CA ARG A 111 9.32 7.38 1.36
C ARG A 111 7.94 7.72 0.82
N LYS A 112 7.57 8.99 0.89
CA LYS A 112 6.39 9.53 0.21
C LYS A 112 6.78 10.83 -0.47
N ALA A 113 6.79 10.80 -1.80
CA ALA A 113 7.34 11.87 -2.64
C ALA A 113 8.82 12.19 -2.28
N ASP A 114 9.08 13.42 -1.87
CA ASP A 114 10.38 13.98 -1.47
C ASP A 114 10.66 13.84 0.04
N LYS A 115 9.74 13.23 0.80
CA LYS A 115 9.84 13.10 2.25
C LYS A 115 10.03 11.66 2.70
N SER A 116 10.73 11.50 3.82
CA SER A 116 10.84 10.24 4.56
C SER A 116 10.08 10.36 5.87
N TYR A 117 9.41 9.28 6.26
CA TYR A 117 8.66 9.18 7.50
C TYR A 117 9.08 7.93 8.26
N VAL A 118 9.25 8.07 9.57
CA VAL A 118 9.57 6.97 10.48
C VAL A 118 8.30 6.46 11.13
N TYR A 119 8.14 5.15 11.18
CA TYR A 119 7.06 4.44 11.84
C TYR A 119 7.64 3.38 12.77
N ILE A 120 6.83 2.98 13.75
CA ILE A 120 7.08 1.84 14.62
C ILE A 120 6.03 0.78 14.30
N LEU A 121 6.48 -0.43 13.96
CA LEU A 121 5.61 -1.60 13.81
C LEU A 121 5.42 -2.24 15.17
N GLU A 122 4.14 -2.40 15.55
CA GLU A 122 3.70 -3.04 16.80
C GLU A 122 2.61 -4.07 16.44
N TYR A 123 2.73 -5.32 16.90
CA TYR A 123 1.64 -6.30 16.74
C TYR A 123 0.42 -5.91 17.58
N LEU A 124 -0.76 -6.14 17.02
CA LEU A 124 -2.03 -5.92 17.70
C LEU A 124 -2.52 -7.29 18.19
N GLU A 125 -2.60 -7.46 19.51
CA GLU A 125 -3.16 -8.66 20.15
C GLU A 125 -4.62 -8.92 19.74
#